data_AF-A0A7K1CFW4-F1
#
_entry.id   AF-A0A7K1CFW4-F1
#
_cell.length_a   1.000
_cell.length_b   1.000
_cell.length_c   1.000
_cell.angle_alpha   90.00
_cell.angle_beta   90.00
_cell.angle_gamma   90.00
#
_symmetry.space_group_name_H-M   'P 1'
#
loop_
_entity.id
_entity.type
_entity.pdbx_description
1 polymer ?
#
loop_
_entity_poly.entity_id
_entity_poly.type
_entity_poly.pdbx_seq_one_letter_code
_entity_poly.pdbx_strand_id
1 'polypeptide(L)'
;ISQSDCYYFAPQKSFASDGGLWIAIMSPAAIARVEKIKASNRWVPAFFDLSIAIENSRLDQTYNTPALATFILLAEQLKWMNENGGLKFAASRSADSANRLYSWAEKTSYTTPFVSDPNMRSKVVGTINFDDAIDALEVAKILRANGIVDTDPYRKLGKNQLRIGMFPAVEPSDIDALTKSIEYVVERLAK
;
A
#
# COMPACT_ATOMS: atom_id res chain seq x y z
N ILE A 1 12.32 -9.90 12.05
CA ILE A 1 11.91 -10.52 10.76
C ILE A 1 12.80 -11.74 10.55
N SER A 2 12.30 -12.95 10.80
CA SER A 2 13.10 -14.19 10.73
C SER A 2 12.69 -15.16 9.62
N GLN A 3 11.56 -14.90 8.94
CA GLN A 3 10.98 -15.77 7.92
C GLN A 3 11.31 -15.31 6.49
N SER A 4 12.21 -14.34 6.33
CA SER A 4 12.59 -13.80 5.02
C SER A 4 14.06 -13.42 4.99
N ASP A 5 14.72 -13.68 3.87
CA ASP A 5 16.10 -13.26 3.63
C ASP A 5 16.21 -11.83 3.10
N CYS A 6 15.22 -11.35 2.35
CA CYS A 6 15.19 -9.99 1.84
C CYS A 6 13.74 -9.49 1.79
N TYR A 7 13.35 -8.64 2.73
CA TYR A 7 12.04 -7.99 2.75
C TYR A 7 12.18 -6.54 2.29
N TYR A 8 11.69 -6.23 1.09
CA TYR A 8 11.88 -4.91 0.48
C TYR A 8 10.55 -4.19 0.22
N PHE A 9 10.61 -2.86 0.28
CA PHE A 9 9.46 -1.98 0.07
C PHE A 9 9.93 -0.59 -0.34
N ALA A 10 8.97 0.29 -0.60
CA ALA A 10 9.18 1.70 -0.86
C ALA A 10 8.23 2.55 0.01
N PRO A 11 8.54 3.83 0.30
CA PRO A 11 7.88 4.59 1.37
C PRO A 11 6.44 5.06 1.08
N GLN A 12 6.00 5.06 -0.18
CA GLN A 12 4.77 5.72 -0.64
C GLN A 12 3.46 4.96 -0.43
N LYS A 13 3.42 4.06 0.56
CA LYS A 13 2.20 3.32 0.92
C LYS A 13 1.98 3.40 2.42
N SER A 14 2.22 2.30 3.14
CA SER A 14 2.05 2.25 4.58
C SER A 14 2.89 3.28 5.33
N PHE A 15 4.01 3.71 4.74
CA PHE A 15 4.93 4.69 5.31
C PHE A 15 4.67 6.15 4.89
N ALA A 16 3.57 6.43 4.17
CA ALA A 16 3.04 7.78 3.92
C ALA A 16 4.08 8.83 3.46
N SER A 17 5.08 8.39 2.69
CA SER A 17 6.14 9.26 2.15
C SER A 17 6.14 9.20 0.61
N ASP A 18 7.17 9.69 -0.04
CA ASP A 18 7.31 9.71 -1.50
C ASP A 18 7.94 8.42 -2.05
N GLY A 19 7.70 8.20 -3.35
CA GLY A 19 8.41 7.17 -4.11
C GLY A 19 9.85 7.59 -4.43
N GLY A 20 10.59 6.72 -5.14
CA GLY A 20 11.96 7.01 -5.57
C GLY A 20 13.06 6.48 -4.63
N LEU A 21 12.68 5.89 -3.50
CA LEU A 21 13.56 5.13 -2.61
C LEU A 21 13.08 3.68 -2.50
N TRP A 22 14.01 2.74 -2.43
CA TRP A 22 13.75 1.37 -1.99
C TRP A 22 14.48 1.12 -0.67
N ILE A 23 13.88 0.30 0.19
CA ILE A 23 14.43 -0.13 1.47
C ILE A 23 14.36 -1.64 1.50
N ALA A 24 15.44 -2.30 1.92
CA ALA A 24 15.49 -3.75 2.05
C ALA A 24 16.06 -4.15 3.41
N ILE A 25 15.31 -4.96 4.15
CA ILE A 25 15.80 -5.63 5.36
C ILE A 25 16.36 -6.97 4.92
N MET A 26 17.68 -7.13 5.03
CA MET A 26 18.42 -8.28 4.52
C MET A 26 18.97 -9.14 5.65
N SER A 27 18.79 -10.46 5.57
CA SER A 27 19.39 -11.43 6.48
C SER A 27 20.90 -11.54 6.22
N PRO A 28 21.68 -12.09 7.17
CA PRO A 28 23.08 -12.43 6.93
C PRO A 28 23.29 -13.31 5.70
N ALA A 29 22.37 -14.25 5.44
CA ALA A 29 22.43 -15.13 4.27
C ALA A 29 22.22 -14.36 2.95
N ALA A 30 21.32 -13.37 2.91
CA ALA A 30 21.14 -12.51 1.75
C ALA A 30 22.37 -11.64 1.48
N ILE A 31 22.98 -11.07 2.53
CA ILE A 31 24.20 -10.26 2.42
C ILE A 31 25.36 -11.13 1.89
N ALA A 32 25.59 -12.31 2.47
CA ALA A 32 26.61 -13.25 1.99
C ALA A 32 26.38 -13.70 0.54
N ARG A 33 25.12 -13.79 0.11
CA ARG A 33 24.78 -14.07 -1.29
C ARG A 33 25.19 -12.92 -2.21
N VAL A 34 24.98 -11.66 -1.81
CA VAL A 34 25.42 -10.50 -2.59
C VAL A 34 26.95 -10.51 -2.73
N GLU A 35 27.67 -10.76 -1.63
CA GLU A 35 29.14 -10.87 -1.63
C GLU A 35 29.64 -11.98 -2.57
N LYS A 36 29.01 -13.16 -2.53
CA LYS A 36 29.36 -14.27 -3.44
C LYS A 36 29.13 -13.91 -4.91
N ILE A 37 28.04 -13.22 -5.24
CA ILE A 37 27.76 -12.78 -6.62
C ILE A 37 28.80 -11.75 -7.06
N LYS A 38 29.16 -10.78 -6.20
CA LYS A 38 30.19 -9.79 -6.49
C LYS A 38 31.54 -10.45 -6.77
N ALA A 39 31.95 -11.42 -5.95
CA ALA A 39 33.21 -12.15 -6.10
C ALA A 39 33.29 -13.00 -7.39
N SER A 40 32.14 -13.33 -8.00
CA SER A 40 32.11 -14.03 -9.30
C SER A 40 32.47 -13.15 -10.50
N ASN A 41 32.76 -11.85 -10.28
CA ASN A 41 32.99 -10.86 -11.34
C ASN A 41 31.81 -10.70 -12.31
N ARG A 42 30.59 -11.06 -11.87
CA ARG A 42 29.37 -10.77 -12.61
C ARG A 42 29.24 -9.25 -12.76
N TRP A 43 29.21 -8.78 -14.00
CA TRP A 43 28.98 -7.36 -14.27
C TRP A 43 27.57 -6.94 -13.84
N VAL A 44 27.49 -5.76 -13.23
CA VAL A 44 26.26 -5.07 -12.85
C VAL A 44 26.50 -3.55 -12.96
N PRO A 45 25.55 -2.76 -13.49
CA PRO A 45 25.65 -1.30 -13.44
C PRO A 45 25.71 -0.81 -11.99
N ALA A 46 26.56 0.18 -11.69
CA ALA A 46 26.77 0.66 -10.32
C ALA A 46 25.47 1.06 -9.60
N PHE A 47 24.52 1.66 -10.32
CA PHE A 47 23.21 2.05 -9.79
C PHE A 47 22.35 0.85 -9.31
N PHE A 48 22.60 -0.35 -9.85
CA PHE A 48 21.90 -1.59 -9.50
C PHE A 48 22.77 -2.56 -8.68
N ASP A 49 23.99 -2.14 -8.30
CA ASP A 49 24.90 -2.97 -7.52
C ASP A 49 24.51 -2.96 -6.04
N LEU A 50 23.94 -4.07 -5.57
CA LEU A 50 23.58 -4.23 -4.16
C LEU A 50 24.79 -4.18 -3.22
N SER A 51 26.00 -4.53 -3.67
CA SER A 51 27.18 -4.43 -2.80
C SER A 51 27.48 -2.96 -2.47
N ILE A 52 27.40 -2.09 -3.49
CA ILE A 52 27.55 -0.65 -3.32
C ILE A 52 26.46 -0.09 -2.41
N ALA A 53 25.21 -0.51 -2.60
CA ALA A 53 24.10 -0.07 -1.74
C ALA A 53 24.31 -0.49 -0.28
N ILE A 54 24.70 -1.74 -0.02
CA ILE A 54 24.98 -2.26 1.33
C ILE A 54 26.15 -1.52 1.99
N GLU A 55 27.24 -1.30 1.26
CA GLU A 55 28.41 -0.57 1.75
C GLU A 55 28.05 0.86 2.18
N ASN A 56 27.28 1.57 1.36
CA ASN A 56 26.81 2.91 1.68
C ASN A 56 25.80 2.91 2.85
N SER A 57 24.87 1.96 2.89
CA SER A 57 23.88 1.87 3.97
C SER A 57 24.52 1.60 5.34
N ARG A 58 25.66 0.92 5.41
CA ARG A 58 26.42 0.74 6.67
C ARG A 58 27.06 2.04 7.19
N LEU A 59 27.13 3.06 6.35
CA LEU A 59 27.69 4.38 6.65
C LEU A 59 26.60 5.46 6.74
N ASP A 60 25.33 5.06 6.89
CA ASP A 60 24.15 5.94 6.84
C ASP A 60 24.08 6.79 5.55
N GLN A 61 24.49 6.20 4.43
CA GLN A 61 24.56 6.83 3.11
C GLN A 61 23.78 6.04 2.05
N THR A 62 23.58 6.70 0.91
CA THR A 62 23.12 6.08 -0.34
C THR A 62 24.16 6.35 -1.42
N TYR A 63 24.23 5.48 -2.44
CA TYR A 63 25.25 5.58 -3.49
C TYR A 63 25.30 6.96 -4.17
N ASN A 64 24.14 7.52 -4.50
CA ASN A 64 23.97 8.83 -5.11
C ASN A 64 22.99 9.68 -4.29
N THR A 65 22.87 10.96 -4.60
CA THR A 65 22.05 11.91 -3.83
C THR A 65 20.60 11.43 -3.68
N PRO A 66 20.12 11.22 -2.45
CA PRO A 66 18.73 10.87 -2.20
C PRO A 66 17.85 12.12 -2.02
N ALA A 67 16.53 11.95 -2.13
CA ALA A 67 15.58 13.00 -1.78
C ALA A 67 15.44 13.13 -0.24
N LEU A 68 15.83 14.29 0.31
CA LEU A 68 15.72 14.55 1.75
C LEU A 68 14.27 14.49 2.24
N ALA A 69 13.33 15.03 1.47
CA ALA A 69 11.91 15.02 1.82
C ALA A 69 11.37 13.60 2.04
N THR A 70 11.75 12.64 1.18
CA THR A 70 11.36 11.23 1.32
C THR A 70 11.83 10.63 2.64
N PHE A 71 13.06 10.92 3.07
CA PHE A 71 13.59 10.45 4.35
C PHE A 71 12.91 11.12 5.54
N ILE A 72 12.68 12.44 5.50
CA ILE A 72 12.02 13.19 6.58
C ILE A 72 10.59 12.66 6.81
N LEU A 73 9.79 12.54 5.75
CA LEU A 73 8.42 12.03 5.85
C LEU A 73 8.38 10.58 6.35
N LEU A 74 9.31 9.74 5.86
CA LEU A 74 9.43 8.35 6.33
C LEU A 74 9.80 8.29 7.81
N ALA A 75 10.75 9.10 8.26
CA ALA A 75 11.18 9.14 9.66
C ALA A 75 10.05 9.58 10.58
N GLU A 76 9.28 10.61 10.22
CA GLU A 76 8.12 11.07 10.99
C GLU A 76 7.03 10.00 11.06
N GLN A 77 6.72 9.32 9.95
CA GLN A 77 5.73 8.25 9.96
C GLN A 77 6.18 7.05 10.82
N LEU A 78 7.45 6.67 10.76
CA LEU A 78 8.02 5.61 11.61
C LEU A 78 7.95 5.99 13.08
N LYS A 79 8.28 7.24 13.42
CA LYS A 79 8.18 7.77 14.78
C LYS A 79 6.74 7.70 15.29
N TRP A 80 5.78 8.22 14.52
CA TRP A 80 4.35 8.16 14.85
C TRP A 80 3.88 6.72 15.08
N MET A 81 4.25 5.78 14.19
CA MET A 81 3.89 4.37 14.38
C MET A 81 4.48 3.80 15.68
N ASN A 82 5.76 4.06 15.96
CA ASN A 82 6.43 3.53 17.14
C ASN A 82 5.87 4.11 18.45
N GLU A 83 5.59 5.41 18.49
CA GLU A 83 4.98 6.09 19.64
C GLU A 83 3.58 5.55 19.97
N ASN A 84 2.84 5.04 18.97
CA ASN A 84 1.50 4.48 19.14
C ASN A 84 1.48 2.95 19.37
N GLY A 85 2.62 2.29 19.55
CA GLY A 85 2.70 0.84 19.79
C GLY A 85 3.19 0.02 18.60
N GLY A 86 3.87 0.66 17.66
CA GLY A 86 4.60 0.04 16.57
C GLY A 86 3.74 -0.75 15.58
N LEU A 87 4.29 -1.85 15.08
CA LEU A 87 3.64 -2.67 14.04
C LEU A 87 2.25 -3.19 14.47
N LYS A 88 2.06 -3.53 15.75
CA LYS A 88 0.76 -3.99 16.25
C LYS A 88 -0.30 -2.91 16.06
N PHE A 89 0.01 -1.66 16.39
CA PHE A 89 -0.87 -0.52 16.17
C PHE A 89 -1.19 -0.32 14.68
N ALA A 90 -0.16 -0.19 13.83
CA ALA A 90 -0.34 0.04 12.40
C ALA A 90 -1.16 -1.07 11.71
N ALA A 91 -0.87 -2.34 12.04
CA ALA A 91 -1.59 -3.49 11.49
C ALA A 91 -3.04 -3.57 11.98
N SER A 92 -3.30 -3.24 13.25
CA SER A 92 -4.65 -3.29 13.82
C SER A 92 -5.54 -2.20 13.24
N ARG A 93 -5.00 -1.00 13.00
CA ARG A 93 -5.72 0.12 12.38
C ARG A 93 -6.10 -0.15 10.92
N SER A 94 -5.19 -0.77 10.16
CA SER A 94 -5.50 -1.26 8.81
C SER A 94 -6.53 -2.39 8.83
N ALA A 95 -6.45 -3.29 9.82
CA ALA A 95 -7.43 -4.37 9.99
C ALA A 95 -8.84 -3.86 10.33
N ASP A 96 -8.97 -2.84 11.17
CA ASP A 96 -10.26 -2.18 11.45
C ASP A 96 -10.85 -1.56 10.18
N SER A 97 -10.05 -0.76 9.46
CA SER A 97 -10.42 -0.17 8.17
C SER A 97 -10.90 -1.23 7.17
N ALA A 98 -10.16 -2.32 7.03
CA ALA A 98 -10.53 -3.43 6.14
C ALA A 98 -11.83 -4.12 6.58
N ASN A 99 -12.01 -4.35 7.88
CA ASN A 99 -13.23 -4.96 8.39
C ASN A 99 -14.46 -4.12 8.07
N ARG A 100 -14.37 -2.78 8.19
CA ARG A 100 -15.45 -1.85 7.82
C ARG A 100 -15.78 -1.93 6.34
N LEU A 101 -14.77 -1.84 5.48
CA LEU A 101 -14.95 -1.90 4.03
C LEU A 101 -15.57 -3.23 3.58
N TYR A 102 -15.00 -4.37 4.02
CA TYR A 102 -15.50 -5.67 3.59
C TYR A 102 -16.87 -5.99 4.20
N SER A 103 -17.14 -5.60 5.44
CA SER A 103 -18.47 -5.76 6.04
C SER A 103 -19.53 -4.97 5.30
N TRP A 104 -19.22 -3.76 4.84
CA TRP A 104 -20.11 -2.99 3.97
C TRP A 104 -20.32 -3.69 2.63
N ALA A 105 -19.23 -4.15 2.01
CA ALA A 105 -19.30 -4.80 0.70
C ALA A 105 -20.11 -6.11 0.71
N GLU A 106 -20.10 -6.84 1.83
CA GLU A 106 -20.88 -8.08 1.98
C GLU A 106 -22.36 -7.82 2.33
N LYS A 107 -22.69 -6.65 2.89
CA LYS A 107 -24.07 -6.29 3.28
C LYS A 107 -24.87 -5.63 2.16
N THR A 108 -24.20 -4.97 1.22
CA THR A 108 -24.85 -4.28 0.11
C THR A 108 -25.14 -5.24 -1.04
N SER A 109 -26.32 -5.12 -1.66
CA SER A 109 -26.76 -6.05 -2.71
C SER A 109 -26.01 -5.90 -4.03
N TYR A 110 -25.30 -4.79 -4.21
CA TYR A 110 -24.70 -4.39 -5.49
C TYR A 110 -23.17 -4.41 -5.47
N THR A 111 -22.56 -4.90 -4.39
CA THR A 111 -21.10 -5.06 -4.32
C THR A 111 -20.69 -6.45 -3.87
N THR A 112 -19.43 -6.81 -4.14
CA THR A 112 -18.83 -8.05 -3.65
C THR A 112 -17.31 -7.88 -3.53
N PRO A 113 -16.66 -8.34 -2.44
CA PRO A 113 -15.19 -8.39 -2.40
C PRO A 113 -14.64 -9.21 -3.57
N PHE A 114 -13.73 -8.62 -4.36
CA PHE A 114 -13.14 -9.29 -5.53
C PHE A 114 -12.39 -10.56 -5.15
N VAL A 115 -11.68 -10.52 -4.03
CA VAL A 115 -11.02 -11.69 -3.45
C VAL A 115 -12.05 -12.49 -2.65
N SER A 116 -12.42 -13.65 -3.19
CA SER A 116 -13.49 -14.50 -2.63
C SER A 116 -13.11 -15.13 -1.28
N ASP A 117 -11.89 -15.66 -1.15
CA ASP A 117 -11.38 -16.22 0.12
C ASP A 117 -11.14 -15.09 1.15
N PRO A 118 -11.90 -15.04 2.25
CA PRO A 118 -11.74 -14.01 3.27
C PRO A 118 -10.34 -13.95 3.88
N ASN A 119 -9.63 -15.07 3.96
CA ASN A 119 -8.28 -15.13 4.54
C ASN A 119 -7.22 -14.50 3.63
N MET A 120 -7.52 -14.37 2.33
CA MET A 120 -6.62 -13.78 1.32
C MET A 120 -6.91 -12.30 1.08
N ARG A 121 -7.94 -11.74 1.71
CA ARG A 121 -8.29 -10.32 1.56
C ARG A 121 -7.26 -9.43 2.22
N SER A 122 -6.71 -8.51 1.44
CA SER A 122 -5.73 -7.55 1.92
C SER A 122 -6.36 -6.60 2.94
N LYS A 123 -5.60 -6.33 4.00
CA LYS A 123 -5.98 -5.37 5.04
C LYS A 123 -5.62 -3.92 4.69
N VAL A 124 -4.84 -3.71 3.63
CA VAL A 124 -4.31 -2.37 3.27
C VAL A 124 -4.76 -1.90 1.89
N VAL A 125 -5.29 -2.79 1.06
CA VAL A 125 -5.86 -2.46 -0.25
C VAL A 125 -7.08 -3.33 -0.50
N GLY A 126 -8.27 -2.73 -0.39
CA GLY A 126 -9.53 -3.41 -0.68
C GLY A 126 -9.88 -3.32 -2.15
N THR A 127 -10.43 -4.39 -2.72
CA THR A 127 -10.91 -4.43 -4.11
C THR A 127 -12.35 -4.91 -4.11
N ILE A 128 -13.27 -4.03 -4.49
CA ILE A 128 -14.71 -4.25 -4.37
C ILE A 128 -15.33 -4.17 -5.76
N ASN A 129 -15.84 -5.30 -6.25
CA ASN A 129 -16.59 -5.35 -7.49
C ASN A 129 -17.98 -4.73 -7.28
N PHE A 130 -18.52 -4.17 -8.37
CA PHE A 130 -19.89 -3.69 -8.45
C PHE A 130 -20.67 -4.55 -9.44
N ASP A 131 -21.98 -4.65 -9.23
CA ASP A 131 -22.92 -5.22 -10.21
C ASP A 131 -22.81 -4.46 -11.55
N ASP A 132 -23.03 -5.16 -12.67
CA ASP A 132 -23.01 -4.58 -14.02
C ASP A 132 -24.01 -3.43 -14.21
N ALA A 133 -25.08 -3.38 -13.41
CA ALA A 133 -26.04 -2.28 -13.39
C ALA A 133 -25.47 -0.95 -12.83
N ILE A 134 -24.32 -0.98 -12.15
CA ILE A 134 -23.68 0.21 -11.57
C ILE A 134 -22.29 0.38 -12.18
N ASP A 135 -22.08 1.48 -12.90
CA ASP A 135 -20.75 1.81 -13.40
C ASP A 135 -19.85 2.36 -12.27
N ALA A 136 -18.92 1.53 -11.79
CA ALA A 136 -17.96 1.91 -10.75
C ALA A 136 -17.02 3.04 -11.20
N LEU A 137 -16.75 3.20 -12.51
CA LEU A 137 -15.94 4.32 -13.00
C LEU A 137 -16.71 5.64 -12.91
N GLU A 138 -18.02 5.64 -13.16
CA GLU A 138 -18.82 6.84 -12.95
C GLU A 138 -18.93 7.17 -11.46
N VAL A 139 -19.07 6.16 -10.59
CA VAL A 139 -18.97 6.37 -9.13
C VAL A 139 -17.63 6.99 -8.76
N ALA A 140 -16.50 6.43 -9.22
CA ALA A 140 -15.16 6.94 -8.93
C ALA A 140 -14.97 8.39 -9.43
N LYS A 141 -15.50 8.71 -10.61
CA LYS A 141 -15.47 10.05 -11.19
C LYS A 141 -16.28 11.05 -10.36
N ILE A 142 -17.46 10.68 -9.87
CA ILE A 142 -18.28 11.53 -8.99
C ILE A 142 -17.58 11.74 -7.65
N LEU A 143 -17.03 10.68 -7.05
CA LEU A 143 -16.22 10.78 -5.83
C LEU A 143 -15.05 11.75 -6.03
N ARG A 144 -14.32 11.61 -7.15
CA ARG A 144 -13.17 12.47 -7.50
C ARG A 144 -13.58 13.93 -7.68
N ALA A 145 -14.72 14.20 -8.31
CA ALA A 145 -15.26 15.56 -8.44
C ALA A 145 -15.61 16.20 -7.08
N ASN A 146 -15.76 15.40 -6.04
CA ASN A 146 -16.04 15.83 -4.66
C ASN A 146 -14.83 15.67 -3.71
N GLY A 147 -13.63 15.49 -4.26
CA GLY A 147 -12.39 15.43 -3.47
C GLY A 147 -12.06 14.06 -2.86
N ILE A 148 -12.88 13.03 -3.09
CA ILE A 148 -12.59 11.64 -2.72
C ILE A 148 -11.88 10.98 -3.91
N VAL A 149 -10.55 10.98 -3.88
CA VAL A 149 -9.72 10.63 -5.04
C VAL A 149 -9.18 9.20 -4.99
N ASP A 150 -8.73 8.74 -6.15
CA ASP A 150 -7.89 7.54 -6.33
C ASP A 150 -8.54 6.21 -5.89
N THR A 151 -9.86 6.16 -6.00
CA THR A 151 -10.69 4.95 -5.82
C THR A 151 -10.80 4.10 -7.10
N ASP A 152 -10.32 4.60 -8.23
CA ASP A 152 -10.33 3.90 -9.51
C ASP A 152 -9.65 2.51 -9.42
N PRO A 153 -10.14 1.51 -10.19
CA PRO A 153 -9.52 0.20 -10.22
C PRO A 153 -8.13 0.27 -10.83
N TYR A 154 -7.36 -0.82 -10.70
CA TYR A 154 -6.09 -0.89 -11.39
C TYR A 154 -6.31 -0.84 -12.91
N ARG A 155 -5.71 0.15 -13.59
CA ARG A 155 -5.98 0.51 -15.00
C ARG A 155 -5.99 -0.66 -15.99
N LYS A 156 -5.24 -1.73 -15.73
CA LYS A 156 -5.12 -2.91 -16.62
C LYS A 156 -6.00 -4.09 -16.23
N LEU A 157 -6.77 -4.00 -15.14
CA LEU A 157 -7.56 -5.13 -14.63
C LEU A 157 -8.85 -5.36 -15.42
N GLY A 158 -9.44 -4.30 -16.00
CA GLY A 158 -10.64 -4.40 -16.84
C GLY A 158 -11.88 -4.90 -16.08
N LYS A 159 -12.01 -4.57 -14.79
CA LYS A 159 -13.13 -4.97 -13.93
C LYS A 159 -13.94 -3.75 -13.49
N ASN A 160 -15.26 -3.93 -13.39
CA ASN A 160 -16.17 -2.97 -12.77
C ASN A 160 -15.98 -2.98 -11.25
N GLN A 161 -15.05 -2.15 -10.77
CA GLN A 161 -14.49 -2.28 -9.42
C GLN A 161 -14.02 -0.93 -8.89
N LEU A 162 -14.10 -0.73 -7.57
CA LEU A 162 -13.32 0.27 -6.85
C LEU A 162 -12.16 -0.38 -6.08
N ARG A 163 -11.06 0.36 -5.95
CA ARG A 163 -9.88 -0.06 -5.18
C ARG A 163 -9.56 0.98 -4.11
N ILE A 164 -9.59 0.56 -2.85
CA ILE A 164 -9.53 1.47 -1.69
C ILE A 164 -8.24 1.24 -0.90
N GLY A 165 -7.45 2.29 -0.71
CA GLY A 165 -6.27 2.27 0.16
C GLY A 165 -6.67 2.40 1.63
N MET A 166 -6.19 1.47 2.46
CA MET A 166 -6.48 1.38 3.90
C MET A 166 -5.18 1.26 4.69
N PHE A 167 -4.19 2.06 4.29
CA PHE A 167 -2.89 2.14 4.95
C PHE A 167 -3.03 2.72 6.36
N PRO A 168 -2.05 2.54 7.25
CA PRO A 168 -2.14 3.04 8.63
C PRO A 168 -2.43 4.53 8.76
N ALA A 169 -2.05 5.37 7.79
CA ALA A 169 -2.35 6.80 7.83
C ALA A 169 -3.85 7.11 7.59
N VAL A 170 -4.61 6.22 6.97
CA VAL A 170 -6.06 6.40 6.74
C VAL A 170 -6.80 6.15 8.06
N GLU A 171 -7.67 7.09 8.45
CA GLU A 171 -8.52 6.93 9.62
C GLU A 171 -9.59 5.84 9.37
N PRO A 172 -9.81 4.88 10.28
CA PRO A 172 -10.88 3.89 10.10
C PRO A 172 -12.27 4.51 9.90
N SER A 173 -12.55 5.66 10.51
CA SER A 173 -13.80 6.40 10.31
C SER A 173 -13.95 6.98 8.90
N ASP A 174 -12.86 7.24 8.19
CA ASP A 174 -12.92 7.72 6.80
C ASP A 174 -13.39 6.61 5.86
N ILE A 175 -13.20 5.33 6.23
CA ILE A 175 -13.79 4.21 5.50
C ILE A 175 -15.32 4.20 5.65
N ASP A 176 -15.85 4.48 6.84
CA ASP A 176 -17.30 4.61 7.02
C ASP A 176 -17.87 5.80 6.25
N ALA A 177 -17.13 6.92 6.20
CA ALA A 177 -17.53 8.09 5.43
C ALA A 177 -17.51 7.82 3.92
N LEU A 178 -16.49 7.10 3.45
CA LEU A 178 -16.36 6.68 2.06
C LEU A 178 -17.51 5.76 1.64
N THR A 179 -17.84 4.73 2.42
CA THR A 179 -18.92 3.79 2.05
C THR A 179 -20.28 4.48 2.01
N LYS A 180 -20.57 5.38 2.96
CA LYS A 180 -21.76 6.24 2.92
C LYS A 180 -21.80 7.16 1.69
N SER A 181 -20.64 7.68 1.28
CA SER A 181 -20.54 8.51 0.08
C SER A 181 -20.81 7.69 -1.19
N ILE A 182 -20.30 6.46 -1.25
CA ILE A 182 -20.59 5.52 -2.34
C ILE A 182 -22.09 5.20 -2.39
N GLU A 183 -22.70 4.85 -1.27
CA GLU A 183 -24.15 4.59 -1.17
C GLU A 183 -24.97 5.77 -1.69
N TYR A 184 -24.66 6.99 -1.23
CA TYR A 184 -25.34 8.21 -1.66
C TYR A 184 -25.28 8.42 -3.18
N VAL A 185 -24.12 8.16 -3.79
CA VAL A 185 -23.90 8.29 -5.24
C VAL A 185 -24.67 7.20 -5.99
N VAL A 186 -24.54 5.94 -5.57
CA VAL A 186 -25.22 4.79 -6.19
C VAL A 186 -26.73 4.98 -6.20
N GLU A 187 -27.33 5.39 -5.08
CA GLU A 187 -28.78 5.67 -4.98
C GLU A 187 -29.29 6.70 -6.01
N ARG A 188 -28.41 7.62 -6.45
CA ARG A 188 -28.76 8.70 -7.39
C ARG A 188 -28.41 8.38 -8.84
N LEU A 189 -27.54 7.40 -9.07
CA LEU A 189 -27.26 6.84 -10.40
C LEU A 189 -28.32 5.82 -10.83
N ALA A 190 -28.95 5.11 -9.90
CA ALA A 190 -29.97 4.10 -10.18
C ALA A 190 -31.35 4.66 -10.63
N LYS A 191 -31.38 5.87 -11.20
CA LYS A 191 -32.59 6.53 -11.72
C LYS A 191 -32.72 6.38 -13.23
#